data_AF-A0A136JNQ3-F1
#
_entry.id   AF-A0A136JNQ3-F1
#
_cell.length_a   1.000
_cell.length_b   1.000
_cell.length_c   1.000
_cell.angle_alpha   90.00
_cell.angle_beta   90.00
_cell.angle_gamma   90.00
#
_symmetry.space_group_name_H-M   'P 1'
#
loop_
_entity.id
_entity.type
_entity.pdbx_description
1 polymer ?
#
loop_
_entity_poly.entity_id
_entity_poly.type
_entity_poly.pdbx_seq_one_letter_code
_entity_poly.pdbx_strand_id
1 'polypeptide(L)'
;MSKIIKKSFWTVADEANSQSIKRARADNKLVITENYFEKNEDRFVNDYAVNDLIEDMAETFVYFVREDKPIGNTIRDQKIRSFYQESNLVKIRTQIRENLKTINL
;
A
#
# COMPACT_ATOMS: atom_id res chain seq x y z
N MET A 1 9.67 11.79 -12.16
CA MET A 1 9.18 11.52 -10.79
C MET A 1 10.07 12.24 -9.79
N SER A 2 9.53 13.20 -9.05
CA SER A 2 10.28 14.03 -8.09
C SER A 2 10.99 13.18 -7.04
N LYS A 3 12.25 13.52 -6.73
CA LYS A 3 13.10 12.91 -5.68
C LYS A 3 12.46 12.92 -4.28
N ILE A 4 11.37 13.66 -4.08
CA ILE A 4 10.72 13.85 -2.77
C ILE A 4 9.87 12.64 -2.37
N ILE A 5 9.27 11.90 -3.32
CA ILE A 5 8.41 10.73 -2.99
C ILE A 5 9.24 9.49 -2.60
N LYS A 6 10.50 9.38 -3.07
CA LYS A 6 11.35 8.22 -2.77
C LYS A 6 11.83 8.13 -1.32
N LYS A 7 11.61 9.15 -0.49
CA LYS A 7 12.07 9.13 0.92
C LYS A 7 11.03 8.63 1.94
N SER A 8 9.81 8.23 1.54
CA SER A 8 8.73 8.01 2.52
C SER A 8 7.93 6.69 2.43
N PHE A 9 8.00 5.92 1.34
CA PHE A 9 7.12 4.74 1.18
C PHE A 9 7.85 3.39 1.29
N TRP A 10 9.06 3.29 0.73
CA TRP A 10 9.80 2.03 0.63
C TRP A 10 11.25 2.19 1.08
N THR A 11 11.78 1.11 1.66
CA THR A 11 13.19 0.93 1.96
C THR A 11 13.90 0.16 0.85
N VAL A 12 15.24 0.15 0.87
CA VAL A 12 16.04 -0.69 -0.02
C VAL A 12 15.70 -2.18 0.12
N ALA A 13 15.30 -2.61 1.33
CA ALA A 13 14.86 -3.99 1.57
C ALA A 13 13.53 -4.30 0.86
N ASP A 14 12.57 -3.36 0.87
CA ASP A 14 11.29 -3.53 0.17
C ASP A 14 11.52 -3.60 -1.36
N GLU A 15 12.39 -2.74 -1.90
CA GLU A 15 12.78 -2.78 -3.32
C GLU A 15 13.47 -4.10 -3.69
N ALA A 16 14.41 -4.58 -2.86
CA ALA A 16 15.10 -5.84 -3.08
C ALA A 16 14.16 -7.06 -3.01
N ASN A 17 13.17 -7.02 -2.11
CA ASN A 17 12.15 -8.07 -2.02
C ASN A 17 11.26 -8.10 -3.27
N SER A 18 10.75 -6.96 -3.72
CA SER A 18 9.99 -6.86 -4.98
C SER A 18 10.77 -7.45 -6.17
N GLN A 19 12.07 -7.17 -6.27
CA GLN A 19 12.91 -7.75 -7.33
C GLN A 19 13.11 -9.26 -7.18
N SER A 20 13.20 -9.77 -5.95
CA SER A 20 13.29 -11.21 -5.68
C SER A 20 12.01 -11.93 -6.10
N ILE A 21 10.85 -11.34 -5.78
CA ILE A 21 9.52 -11.84 -6.17
C ILE A 21 9.38 -11.87 -7.70
N LYS A 22 9.81 -10.81 -8.41
CA LYS A 22 9.74 -10.73 -9.88
C LYS A 22 10.60 -11.78 -10.60
N ARG A 23 11.69 -12.22 -9.96
CA ARG A 23 12.62 -13.22 -10.52
C ARG A 23 12.31 -14.64 -10.07
N ALA A 24 11.45 -14.79 -9.06
CA ALA A 24 11.06 -16.09 -8.55
C ALA A 24 10.25 -16.88 -9.59
N ARG A 25 10.41 -18.20 -9.57
CA ARG A 25 9.47 -19.09 -10.23
C ARG A 25 8.11 -19.01 -9.54
N ALA A 26 7.04 -19.32 -10.27
CA ALA A 26 5.67 -19.16 -9.78
C ALA A 26 5.39 -19.94 -8.49
N ASP A 27 5.95 -21.14 -8.36
CA ASP A 27 5.87 -22.01 -7.17
C ASP A 27 6.53 -21.40 -5.92
N ASN A 28 7.63 -20.67 -6.09
CA ASN A 28 8.36 -20.04 -4.99
C ASN A 28 7.84 -18.64 -4.64
N LYS A 29 7.05 -18.01 -5.51
CA LYS A 29 6.59 -16.63 -5.34
C LYS A 29 5.78 -16.47 -4.06
N LEU A 30 4.84 -17.38 -3.81
CA LEU A 30 3.98 -17.35 -2.63
C LEU A 30 4.81 -17.39 -1.34
N VAL A 31 5.74 -18.34 -1.25
CA VAL A 31 6.61 -18.52 -0.08
C VAL A 31 7.44 -17.27 0.21
N ILE A 32 7.97 -16.59 -0.82
CA ILE A 32 8.75 -15.36 -0.62
C ILE A 32 7.85 -14.23 -0.10
N THR A 33 6.67 -14.05 -0.71
CA THR A 33 5.72 -13.01 -0.32
C THR A 33 5.23 -13.21 1.11
N GLU A 34 4.78 -14.41 1.47
CA GLU A 34 4.29 -14.75 2.83
C GLU A 34 5.37 -14.53 3.88
N ASN A 35 6.57 -15.10 3.70
CA ASN A 35 7.67 -14.95 4.63
C ASN A 35 8.11 -13.48 4.82
N TYR A 36 8.02 -12.67 3.76
CA TYR A 36 8.35 -11.26 3.86
C TYR A 36 7.25 -10.49 4.58
N PHE A 37 5.98 -10.77 4.27
CA PHE A 37 4.82 -10.15 4.92
C PHE A 37 4.82 -10.42 6.42
N GLU A 38 4.96 -11.67 6.86
CA GLU A 38 4.95 -12.05 8.29
C GLU A 38 5.99 -11.28 9.13
N LYS A 39 7.16 -10.99 8.55
CA LYS A 39 8.23 -10.26 9.23
C LYS A 39 8.05 -8.74 9.21
N ASN A 40 7.12 -8.25 8.38
CA ASN A 40 6.99 -6.85 8.02
C ASN A 40 5.51 -6.41 7.99
N GLU A 41 4.63 -7.07 8.73
CA GLU A 41 3.18 -6.87 8.65
C GLU A 41 2.79 -5.40 8.89
N ASP A 42 3.43 -4.74 9.87
CA ASP A 42 3.26 -3.31 10.16
C ASP A 42 3.66 -2.36 9.02
N ARG A 43 4.21 -2.89 7.92
CA ARG A 43 4.64 -2.11 6.75
C ARG A 43 3.65 -2.18 5.59
N PHE A 44 2.78 -3.17 5.53
CA PHE A 44 1.89 -3.41 4.38
C PHE A 44 0.44 -3.45 4.81
N VAL A 45 -0.47 -3.10 3.91
CA VAL A 45 -1.91 -3.13 4.21
C VAL A 45 -2.51 -4.54 4.15
N ASN A 46 -1.89 -5.43 3.39
CA ASN A 46 -2.17 -6.86 3.31
C ASN A 46 -0.95 -7.60 2.70
N ASP A 47 -1.04 -8.92 2.59
CA ASP A 47 -0.05 -9.79 1.96
C ASP A 47 0.08 -9.53 0.44
N TYR A 48 -1.02 -9.21 -0.24
CA TYR A 48 -1.01 -8.91 -1.67
C TYR A 48 -0.14 -7.69 -2.03
N ALA A 49 -0.13 -6.67 -1.17
CA ALA A 49 0.70 -5.47 -1.29
C ALA A 49 2.21 -5.77 -1.37
N VAL A 50 2.67 -6.92 -0.84
CA VAL A 50 4.09 -7.31 -0.87
C VAL A 50 4.57 -7.73 -2.26
N ASN A 51 3.65 -8.08 -3.17
CA ASN A 51 3.99 -8.61 -4.51
C ASN A 51 4.82 -7.66 -5.37
N ASP A 52 4.55 -6.36 -5.30
CA ASP A 52 5.34 -5.32 -5.95
C ASP A 52 5.07 -3.96 -5.31
N LEU A 53 5.98 -3.00 -5.50
CA LEU A 53 5.83 -1.63 -5.04
C LEU A 53 4.59 -0.95 -5.65
N ILE A 54 4.23 -1.30 -6.89
CA ILE A 54 3.01 -0.78 -7.52
C ILE A 54 1.76 -1.34 -6.81
N GLU A 55 1.77 -2.62 -6.46
CA GLU A 55 0.66 -3.25 -5.73
C GLU A 55 0.54 -2.69 -4.32
N ASP A 56 1.65 -2.45 -3.62
CA ASP A 56 1.63 -1.79 -2.31
C ASP A 56 0.98 -0.41 -2.36
N MET A 57 1.31 0.39 -3.38
CA MET A 57 0.68 1.71 -3.57
C MET A 57 -0.80 1.59 -3.91
N ALA A 58 -1.17 0.65 -4.79
CA ALA A 58 -2.55 0.43 -5.22
C ALA A 58 -3.42 -0.04 -4.04
N GLU A 59 -2.97 -1.05 -3.30
CA GLU A 59 -3.67 -1.55 -2.13
C GLU A 59 -3.73 -0.49 -1.02
N THR A 60 -2.65 0.25 -0.78
CA THR A 60 -2.70 1.37 0.19
C THR A 60 -3.73 2.41 -0.22
N PHE A 61 -3.90 2.69 -1.52
CA PHE A 61 -4.95 3.59 -2.00
C PHE A 61 -6.35 3.04 -1.75
N VAL A 62 -6.57 1.73 -1.96
CA VAL A 62 -7.84 1.05 -1.61
C VAL A 62 -8.17 1.26 -0.13
N TYR A 63 -7.20 1.04 0.76
CA TYR A 63 -7.36 1.24 2.20
C TYR A 63 -7.60 2.71 2.56
N PHE A 64 -6.87 3.64 1.93
CA PHE A 64 -7.12 5.08 2.08
C PHE A 64 -8.57 5.46 1.74
N VAL A 65 -9.15 4.88 0.69
CA VAL A 65 -10.54 5.13 0.29
C VAL A 65 -11.52 4.49 1.26
N ARG A 66 -11.32 3.23 1.63
CA ARG A 66 -12.28 2.41 2.39
C ARG A 66 -12.28 2.70 3.90
N GLU A 67 -11.12 2.94 4.49
CA GLU A 67 -10.98 3.11 5.93
C GLU A 67 -11.03 4.59 6.36
N ASP A 68 -11.24 4.79 7.65
CA ASP A 68 -11.02 6.10 8.28
C ASP A 68 -9.52 6.38 8.42
N LYS A 69 -9.17 7.66 8.61
CA LYS A 69 -7.76 8.07 8.71
C LYS A 69 -7.10 7.38 9.92
N PRO A 70 -6.05 6.57 9.73
CA PRO A 70 -5.42 5.86 10.84
C PRO A 70 -4.61 6.82 11.73
N ILE A 71 -4.61 6.55 13.03
CA ILE A 71 -3.90 7.32 14.06
C ILE A 71 -2.65 6.62 14.61
N GLY A 72 -2.39 5.37 14.23
CA GLY A 72 -1.24 4.61 14.71
C GLY A 72 0.08 5.02 14.06
N ASN A 73 1.18 4.40 14.51
CA ASN A 73 2.54 4.80 14.13
C ASN A 73 3.26 3.79 13.23
N THR A 74 2.56 2.76 12.74
CA THR A 74 3.11 1.77 11.81
C THR A 74 3.46 2.41 10.47
N ILE A 75 4.31 1.74 9.67
CA ILE A 75 4.65 2.21 8.33
C ILE A 75 3.42 2.12 7.40
N ARG A 76 2.58 1.10 7.56
CA ARG A 76 1.24 0.99 6.95
C ARG A 76 0.43 2.27 7.16
N ASP A 77 0.32 2.73 8.41
CA ASP A 77 -0.50 3.90 8.74
C ASP A 77 0.10 5.20 8.18
N GLN A 78 1.43 5.31 8.20
CA GLN A 78 2.13 6.45 7.61
C GLN A 78 1.91 6.53 6.09
N LYS A 79 1.96 5.38 5.40
CA LYS A 79 1.65 5.26 3.97
C LYS A 79 0.24 5.76 3.66
N ILE A 80 -0.78 5.24 4.36
CA ILE A 80 -2.17 5.71 4.21
C ILE A 80 -2.29 7.21 4.47
N ARG A 81 -1.66 7.72 5.54
CA ARG A 81 -1.72 9.15 5.88
C ARG A 81 -1.06 10.05 4.84
N SER A 82 -0.07 9.56 4.09
CA SER A 82 0.59 10.35 3.05
C SER A 82 -0.39 10.80 1.94
N PHE A 83 -1.39 10.00 1.60
CA PHE A 83 -2.40 10.38 0.61
C PHE A 83 -3.29 11.56 1.06
N TYR A 84 -3.43 11.78 2.36
CA TYR A 84 -4.15 12.96 2.88
C TYR A 84 -3.38 14.28 2.67
N GLN A 85 -2.09 14.22 2.31
CA GLN A 85 -1.30 15.41 2.00
C GLN A 85 -1.61 15.98 0.60
N GLU A 86 -2.24 15.17 -0.27
CA GLU A 86 -2.59 15.54 -1.63
C GLU A 86 -4.10 15.81 -1.75
N SER A 87 -4.48 17.09 -1.76
CA SER A 87 -5.90 17.51 -1.73
C SER A 87 -6.77 16.91 -2.84
N ASN A 88 -6.20 16.65 -4.03
CA ASN A 88 -6.91 16.00 -5.13
C ASN A 88 -7.27 14.54 -4.81
N LEU A 89 -6.40 13.80 -4.12
CA LEU A 89 -6.69 12.43 -3.71
C LEU A 89 -7.76 12.39 -2.62
N VAL A 90 -7.77 13.37 -1.71
CA VAL A 90 -8.85 13.53 -0.72
C VAL A 90 -10.21 13.78 -1.40
N LYS A 91 -10.25 14.63 -2.42
CA LYS A 91 -11.49 14.87 -3.21
C LYS A 91 -11.96 13.58 -3.90
N ILE A 92 -11.05 12.84 -4.53
CA ILE A 92 -11.37 11.55 -5.18
C ILE A 92 -11.95 10.56 -4.15
N ARG A 93 -11.31 10.41 -2.99
CA ARG A 93 -11.81 9.58 -1.89
C ARG A 93 -13.24 9.97 -1.48
N THR A 94 -13.49 11.26 -1.28
CA THR A 94 -14.83 11.75 -0.92
C THR A 94 -15.86 11.37 -1.99
N GLN A 95 -15.56 11.64 -3.27
CA GLN A 95 -16.46 11.30 -4.37
C GLN A 95 -16.74 9.81 -4.46
N ILE A 96 -15.72 8.95 -4.31
CA ILE A 96 -15.92 7.49 -4.34
C ILE A 96 -16.83 7.06 -3.20
N ARG A 97 -16.60 7.54 -1.97
CA ARG A 97 -17.43 7.17 -0.80
C ARG A 97 -18.85 7.69 -0.89
N GLU A 98 -19.05 8.87 -1.46
CA GLU A 98 -20.39 9.41 -1.74
C GLU A 98 -21.12 8.54 -2.77
N ASN A 99 -20.46 8.18 -3.87
CA ASN A 99 -21.05 7.29 -4.88
C ASN A 99 -21.39 5.91 -4.29
N LEU A 100 -20.53 5.35 -3.44
CA LEU A 100 -20.80 4.07 -2.77
C LEU A 100 -22.02 4.11 -1.85
N LYS A 101 -22.37 5.27 -1.25
CA LYS A 101 -23.61 5.41 -0.47
C LYS A 101 -24.87 5.46 -1.35
N THR A 102 -24.73 5.85 -2.61
CA THR A 102 -25.87 5.94 -3.55
C THR A 102 -26.19 4.59 -4.20
N ILE A 103 -25.21 3.69 -4.24
CA ILE A 103 -25.40 2.31 -4.67
C ILE A 103 -25.78 1.56 -3.39
N ASN A 104 -27.01 1.05 -3.30
CA ASN A 104 -27.58 0.44 -2.10
C ASN A 104 -26.89 -0.92 -1.77
N LEU A 105 -25.62 -0.87 -1.37
CA LEU A 105 -24.77 -1.99 -0.96
C LEU A 105 -24.60 -2.01 0.56
#